data_AF-A0A0Q9N589-F1
#
_entry.id   AF-A0A0Q9N589-F1
#
_cell.length_a   1.000
_cell.length_b   1.000
_cell.length_c   1.000
_cell.angle_alpha   90.00
_cell.angle_beta   90.00
_cell.angle_gamma   90.00
#
_symmetry.space_group_name_H-M   'P 1'
#
loop_
_entity.id
_entity.type
_entity.pdbx_description
1 polymer ?
#
loop_
_entity_poly.entity_id
_entity_poly.type
_entity_poly.pdbx_seq_one_letter_code
_entity_poly.pdbx_strand_id
1 'polypeptide(L)'
;MRRKFSPIEIAIGVLIAIGLIANFRFFLIPIFVLGVIFLLYKFPPSRWKKPSIPRGAEKGKTKNAKFRVINGTKDSDKDDFPKYH
;
A
#
# COMPACT_ATOMS: atom_id res chain seq x y z
N MET A 1 -56.83 1.96 -15.49
CA MET A 1 -56.80 2.68 -16.80
C MET A 1 -55.48 2.38 -17.49
N ARG A 2 -55.50 1.70 -18.64
CA ARG A 2 -54.28 1.45 -19.45
C ARG A 2 -53.97 2.71 -20.26
N ARG A 3 -52.90 3.43 -19.92
CA ARG A 3 -52.42 4.55 -20.75
C ARG A 3 -51.89 3.98 -22.06
N LYS A 4 -52.33 4.55 -23.19
CA LYS A 4 -51.80 4.25 -24.52
C LYS A 4 -50.76 5.30 -24.82
N PHE A 5 -49.52 4.89 -25.07
CA PHE A 5 -48.46 5.81 -25.46
C PHE A 5 -48.72 6.31 -26.88
N SER A 6 -48.60 7.62 -27.08
CA SER A 6 -48.69 8.22 -28.41
C SER A 6 -47.44 7.89 -29.23
N PRO A 7 -47.52 7.74 -30.57
CA PRO A 7 -46.35 7.56 -31.43
C PRO A 7 -45.26 8.63 -31.22
N ILE A 8 -45.68 9.86 -30.87
CA ILE A 8 -44.77 10.97 -30.56
C ILE A 8 -43.99 10.72 -29.26
N GLU A 9 -44.65 10.22 -28.22
CA GLU A 9 -44.00 9.90 -26.94
C GLU A 9 -42.96 8.79 -27.14
N ILE A 10 -43.28 7.79 -27.97
CA ILE A 10 -42.36 6.71 -28.32
C ILE A 10 -41.16 7.27 -29.08
N ALA A 11 -41.38 8.12 -30.08
CA ALA A 11 -40.30 8.73 -30.86
C ALA A 11 -39.36 9.57 -29.98
N ILE A 12 -39.92 10.37 -29.06
CA ILE A 12 -39.14 11.17 -28.09
C ILE A 12 -38.34 10.25 -27.17
N GLY A 13 -38.96 9.19 -26.63
CA GLY A 13 -38.27 8.23 -25.77
C GLY A 13 -37.10 7.54 -26.47
N VAL A 14 -37.27 7.15 -27.73
CA VAL A 14 -36.21 6.54 -28.55
C VAL A 14 -35.06 7.52 -28.80
N LEU A 15 -35.36 8.77 -29.16
CA LEU A 15 -34.34 9.81 -29.37
C LEU A 15 -33.52 10.08 -28.10
N ILE A 16 -34.17 10.16 -26.94
CA ILE A 16 -33.51 10.32 -25.64
C ILE A 16 -32.62 9.10 -25.36
N ALA A 17 -33.13 7.88 -25.54
CA ALA A 17 -32.35 6.67 -25.31
C ALA A 17 -31.10 6.62 -26.19
N ILE A 18 -31.23 6.94 -27.48
CA ILE A 18 -30.09 7.02 -28.41
C ILE A 18 -29.09 8.09 -27.97
N GLY A 19 -29.56 9.28 -27.59
CA GLY A 19 -28.70 10.37 -27.11
C GLY A 19 -27.90 10.00 -25.86
N LEU A 20 -28.53 9.27 -24.92
CA LEU A 20 -27.88 8.76 -23.71
C LEU A 20 -26.85 7.66 -24.03
N ILE A 21 -27.16 6.76 -24.98
CA ILE A 21 -26.25 5.70 -25.41
C ILE A 21 -25.04 6.28 -26.16
N ALA A 22 -25.27 7.26 -27.06
CA ALA A 22 -24.21 7.91 -27.82
C ALA A 22 -23.20 8.63 -26.90
N ASN A 23 -23.68 9.21 -25.79
CA ASN A 23 -22.85 9.92 -24.81
C ASN A 23 -22.63 9.12 -23.52
N PHE A 24 -22.75 7.79 -23.58
CA PHE A 24 -22.71 6.94 -22.39
C PHE A 24 -21.44 7.11 -21.56
N ARG A 25 -20.30 7.41 -22.19
CA ARG A 25 -19.04 7.72 -21.49
C ARG A 25 -19.19 8.88 -20.49
N PHE A 26 -19.92 9.93 -20.87
CA PHE A 26 -20.08 11.15 -20.06
C PHE A 26 -20.89 10.88 -18.78
N PHE A 27 -21.83 9.94 -18.82
CA PHE A 27 -22.62 9.51 -17.67
C PHE A 27 -21.93 8.39 -16.87
N LEU A 28 -21.20 7.51 -17.55
CA LEU A 28 -20.53 6.38 -16.91
C LEU A 28 -19.37 6.82 -16.01
N ILE A 29 -18.57 7.82 -16.41
CA ILE A 29 -17.46 8.32 -15.60
C ILE A 29 -17.92 8.78 -14.21
N PRO A 30 -18.89 9.71 -14.05
CA PRO A 30 -19.31 10.15 -12.71
C PRO A 30 -19.96 9.04 -11.88
N ILE A 31 -20.76 8.17 -12.50
CA ILE A 31 -21.34 6.99 -11.81
C ILE A 31 -20.22 6.06 -11.31
N PHE A 32 -19.22 5.80 -12.16
CA PHE A 32 -18.11 4.94 -11.83
C PHE A 32 -17.22 5.57 -10.74
N VAL A 33 -16.94 6.86 -10.82
CA VAL A 33 -16.19 7.61 -9.79
C VAL A 33 -16.91 7.51 -8.44
N LEU A 34 -18.21 7.79 -8.38
CA LEU A 34 -19.00 7.64 -7.15
C LEU A 34 -18.99 6.19 -6.65
N GLY A 35 -19.11 5.21 -7.55
CA GLY A 35 -19.04 3.79 -7.24
C GLY A 35 -17.69 3.39 -6.64
N VAL A 36 -16.58 3.85 -7.22
CA VAL A 36 -15.22 3.59 -6.72
C VAL A 36 -14.99 4.27 -5.37
N ILE A 37 -15.41 5.53 -5.21
CA ILE A 37 -15.34 6.23 -3.92
C ILE A 37 -16.12 5.47 -2.85
N PHE A 38 -17.36 5.07 -3.15
CA PHE A 38 -18.19 4.29 -2.23
C PHE A 38 -17.55 2.94 -1.91
N LEU A 39 -17.00 2.25 -2.92
CA LEU A 39 -16.33 0.97 -2.75
C LEU A 39 -15.13 1.11 -1.81
N LEU A 40 -14.27 2.12 -2.03
CA LEU A 40 -13.09 2.37 -1.19
C LEU A 40 -13.48 2.91 0.19
N TYR A 41 -14.58 3.66 0.32
CA TYR A 41 -15.13 4.05 1.62
C TYR A 41 -15.59 2.82 2.41
N LYS A 42 -16.34 1.92 1.78
CA LYS A 42 -16.86 0.70 2.40
C LYS A 42 -15.75 -0.31 2.71
N PHE A 43 -14.79 -0.45 1.79
CA PHE A 43 -13.66 -1.35 1.86
C PHE A 43 -12.37 -0.53 1.78
N PRO A 44 -11.97 0.12 2.89
CA PRO A 44 -10.78 0.96 2.90
C PRO A 44 -9.55 0.14 2.52
N PRO A 45 -8.75 0.61 1.56
CA PRO A 45 -7.56 -0.10 1.08
C PRO A 45 -6.47 -0.21 2.17
N SER A 46 -6.62 0.51 3.29
CA SER A 46 -5.77 0.36 4.48
C SER A 46 -5.81 -1.04 5.07
N ARG A 47 -6.88 -1.82 4.83
CA ARG A 47 -6.95 -3.25 5.22
C ARG A 47 -6.01 -4.14 4.40
N TRP A 48 -5.50 -3.67 3.27
CA TRP A 48 -4.58 -4.40 2.40
C TRP A 48 -3.11 -4.08 2.68
N LYS A 49 -2.81 -3.33 3.75
CA LYS A 49 -1.42 -3.15 4.18
C LYS A 49 -0.86 -4.51 4.56
N LYS A 50 0.13 -4.97 3.81
CA LYS A 50 0.98 -6.10 4.23
C LYS A 50 1.64 -5.69 5.55
N PRO A 51 1.74 -6.58 6.55
CA PRO A 51 2.46 -6.28 7.77
C PRO A 51 3.87 -5.83 7.39
N SER A 52 4.23 -4.58 7.72
CA SER A 52 5.60 -4.14 7.56
C SER A 52 6.41 -4.93 8.57
N ILE A 53 7.25 -5.86 8.11
CA ILE A 53 8.24 -6.49 8.96
C ILE A 53 9.07 -5.34 9.53
N PRO A 54 9.04 -5.07 10.84
CA PRO A 54 9.92 -4.07 11.40
C PRO A 54 11.33 -4.55 11.09
N ARG A 55 12.06 -3.80 10.27
CA ARG A 55 13.52 -3.90 10.21
C ARG A 55 14.00 -3.40 11.57
N GLY A 56 13.93 -4.27 12.57
CA GLY A 56 14.58 -4.05 13.84
C GLY A 56 16.03 -3.75 13.53
N ALA A 57 16.51 -2.59 13.96
CA ALA A 57 17.93 -2.41 14.14
C ALA A 57 18.40 -3.65 14.90
N GLU A 58 19.25 -4.46 14.27
CA GLU A 58 19.77 -5.68 14.84
C GLU A 58 20.37 -5.28 16.18
N LYS A 59 19.65 -5.56 17.28
CA LYS A 59 20.13 -5.29 18.62
C LYS A 59 21.29 -6.25 18.76
N GLY A 60 22.50 -5.75 18.47
CA GLY A 60 23.72 -6.54 18.48
C GLY A 60 23.70 -7.38 19.74
N LYS A 61 23.77 -8.71 19.58
CA LYS A 61 23.75 -9.64 20.71
C LYS A 61 24.89 -9.25 21.64
N THR A 62 24.59 -8.50 22.70
CA THR A 62 25.53 -8.25 23.79
C THR A 62 25.73 -9.59 24.46
N LYS A 63 26.80 -10.28 24.07
CA LYS A 63 27.21 -11.51 24.72
C LYS A 63 27.55 -11.12 26.15
N ASN A 64 26.84 -11.69 27.12
CA ASN A 64 27.12 -11.52 28.53
C ASN A 64 28.42 -12.27 28.84
N ALA A 65 29.56 -11.67 28.49
CA ALA A 65 30.87 -12.25 28.68
C ALA A 65 31.34 -11.90 30.10
N LYS A 66 31.60 -12.94 30.91
CA LYS A 66 32.22 -12.77 32.22
C LYS A 66 33.65 -12.24 32.02
N PHE A 67 34.05 -11.28 32.84
CA PHE A 67 35.44 -10.83 32.92
C PHE A 67 36.36 -12.03 33.17
N ARG A 68 37.35 -12.22 32.30
CA ARG A 68 38.41 -13.23 32.46
C ARG A 68 39.73 -12.49 32.49
N VAL A 69 40.55 -12.80 33.49
CA VAL A 69 41.92 -12.29 33.57
C VAL A 69 42.69 -12.88 32.39
N ILE A 70 43.12 -12.01 31.49
CA ILE A 70 44.03 -12.38 30.40
C ILE A 70 45.43 -12.40 31.02
N ASN A 71 46.11 -13.54 30.99
CA ASN A 71 47.51 -13.62 31.38
C ASN A 71 48.32 -12.83 30.35
N GLY A 72 48.93 -11.73 30.78
CA GLY A 72 49.77 -10.91 29.89
C GLY A 72 50.98 -11.71 29.42
N THR A 73 51.26 -11.67 28.11
CA THR A 73 52.45 -12.23 27.45
C THR A 73 53.69 -11.36 27.67
N LYS A 74 53.78 -10.65 28.81
CA LYS A 74 54.73 -9.56 29.08
C LYS A 74 56.21 -9.97 28.86
N ASP A 75 56.52 -11.25 28.98
CA ASP A 75 57.86 -11.80 28.85
C ASP A 75 57.98 -12.89 27.76
N SER A 76 56.91 -13.16 27.00
CA SER A 76 56.85 -14.30 26.07
C SER A 76 57.38 -13.96 24.67
N ASP A 77 57.12 -12.74 24.18
CA ASP A 77 57.46 -12.33 22.83
C ASP A 77 58.14 -10.95 22.84
N LYS A 78 59.44 -10.92 22.51
CA LYS A 78 60.22 -9.66 22.39
C LYS A 78 59.79 -8.80 21.20
N ASP A 79 58.97 -9.34 20.30
CA ASP A 79 58.49 -8.69 19.09
C ASP A 79 57.12 -7.99 19.28
N ASP A 80 56.51 -8.12 20.47
CA ASP A 80 55.16 -7.60 20.78
C ASP A 80 55.20 -6.15 21.35
N PHE A 81 56.38 -5.51 21.36
CA PHE A 81 56.52 -4.11 21.74
C PHE A 81 56.20 -3.18 20.57
N PRO A 82 55.33 -2.16 20.77
CA PRO A 82 55.04 -1.20 19.72
C PRO A 82 56.33 -0.49 19.30
N LYS A 83 56.63 -0.51 18.00
CA LYS A 83 57.81 0.14 17.45
C LYS A 83 57.60 1.66 17.55
N TYR A 84 58.33 2.31 18.43
CA TYR A 84 58.35 3.76 18.52
C TYR A 84 58.96 4.32 17.22
N HIS A 85 58.26 5.24 16.58
CA HIS A 85 58.79 6.08 15.50
C HIS A 85 59.38 7.36 16.09
#